data_AF-A0A916BR06-F1
#
_entry.id   AF-A0A916BR06-F1
#
_cell.length_a   1.000
_cell.length_b   1.000
_cell.length_c   1.000
_cell.angle_alpha   90.00
_cell.angle_beta   90.00
_cell.angle_gamma   90.00
#
_symmetry.space_group_name_H-M   'P 1'
#
loop_
_entity.id
_entity.type
_entity.pdbx_description
1 polymer ?
#
loop_
_entity_poly.entity_id
_entity_poly.type
_entity_poly.pdbx_seq_one_letter_code
_entity_poly.pdbx_strand_id
1 'polypeptide(L)'
;MQTKRLFSFMCVLIIVAMLLSACGTPATPAPAQPTQPAQPAQPAQPEQPAQPAQPESTTAPEQPSQPAQPAQPEPKKSYKIGFLAGVQDPFYFTMQRGAQQAAADLGLELVVQIPPKWNVTDQTPMLDAMVARGDLDALFLAPVDKEGMIAPLQKANESGLPIITVDTFIGDGDYVNGPITFPLSFIASDNELGGEI
;
A
#
# COMPACT_ATOMS: atom_id res chain seq x y z
N MET A 1 -18.83 -2.24 52.79
CA MET A 1 -17.54 -1.57 52.52
C MET A 1 -16.34 -2.46 52.92
N GLN A 2 -16.26 -3.71 52.48
CA GLN A 2 -15.16 -4.64 52.84
C GLN A 2 -14.53 -5.37 51.65
N THR A 3 -15.16 -5.39 50.47
CA THR A 3 -14.65 -6.15 49.30
C THR A 3 -13.76 -5.35 48.35
N LYS A 4 -13.70 -4.02 48.46
CA LYS A 4 -12.89 -3.17 47.57
C LYS A 4 -11.42 -3.01 48.00
N ARG A 5 -11.08 -3.33 49.26
CA ARG A 5 -9.71 -3.21 49.79
C ARG A 5 -8.86 -4.47 49.59
N LEU A 6 -9.50 -5.62 49.33
CA LEU A 6 -8.81 -6.89 49.12
C LEU A 6 -8.27 -7.03 47.68
N PHE A 7 -8.91 -6.40 46.69
CA PHE A 7 -8.45 -6.42 45.30
C PHE A 7 -7.28 -5.48 45.02
N SER A 8 -7.12 -4.41 45.82
CA SER A 8 -6.00 -3.46 45.65
C SER A 8 -4.66 -3.99 46.18
N PHE A 9 -4.66 -4.95 47.09
CA PHE A 9 -3.44 -5.58 47.62
C PHE A 9 -2.93 -6.76 46.77
N MET A 10 -3.78 -7.33 45.90
CA MET A 10 -3.39 -8.44 45.03
C MET A 10 -2.74 -7.97 43.71
N CYS A 11 -2.94 -6.71 43.29
CA CYS A 11 -2.27 -6.15 42.10
C CYS A 11 -0.87 -5.60 42.39
N VAL A 12 -0.56 -5.21 43.62
CA VAL A 12 0.76 -4.64 44.00
C VAL A 12 1.81 -5.75 44.22
N LEU A 13 1.40 -6.99 44.50
CA LEU A 13 2.31 -8.12 44.70
C LEU A 13 2.77 -8.80 43.39
N ILE A 14 2.13 -8.51 42.25
CA ILE A 14 2.51 -9.04 40.93
C ILE A 14 3.54 -8.12 40.23
N ILE A 15 3.58 -6.83 40.60
CA ILE A 15 4.49 -5.83 40.00
C ILE A 15 5.92 -5.91 40.58
N VAL A 16 6.12 -6.54 41.73
CA VAL A 16 7.44 -6.65 42.40
C VAL A 16 8.23 -7.92 41.99
N ALA A 17 7.66 -8.83 41.20
CA ALA A 17 8.30 -10.09 40.80
C ALA A 17 8.96 -10.10 39.41
N MET A 18 8.91 -8.99 38.65
CA MET A 18 9.49 -8.92 37.29
C MET A 18 10.77 -8.05 37.19
N LEU A 19 11.46 -7.83 38.31
CA LEU A 19 12.69 -7.04 38.38
C LEU A 19 13.97 -7.85 38.67
N LEU A 20 14.00 -9.16 38.43
CA LEU A 20 15.19 -9.99 38.61
C LEU A 20 15.40 -11.02 37.48
N SER A 21 16.01 -10.59 36.37
CA SER A 21 16.90 -11.42 35.54
C SER A 21 17.52 -10.60 34.41
N ALA A 22 18.39 -9.67 34.80
CA ALA A 22 19.40 -9.10 33.93
C ALA A 22 20.68 -9.92 34.14
N CYS A 23 21.01 -10.78 33.15
CA CYS A 23 22.35 -11.27 32.80
C CYS A 23 22.17 -12.28 31.65
N GLY A 24 21.98 -11.77 30.43
CA GLY A 24 22.09 -12.57 29.21
C GLY A 24 23.55 -12.64 28.78
N THR A 25 24.13 -13.83 28.81
CA THR A 25 25.45 -14.20 28.30
C THR A 25 25.59 -13.88 26.80
N PRO A 26 26.80 -13.52 26.31
CA PRO A 26 27.02 -13.37 24.88
C PRO A 26 26.79 -14.70 24.15
N ALA A 27 26.01 -14.65 23.08
CA ALA A 27 25.72 -15.78 22.22
C ALA A 27 27.03 -16.38 21.67
N THR A 28 27.26 -17.64 22.02
CA THR A 28 28.28 -18.49 21.39
C THR A 28 27.94 -18.66 19.91
N PRO A 29 28.86 -18.38 18.97
CA PRO A 29 28.63 -18.65 17.56
C PRO A 29 28.37 -20.15 17.34
N ALA A 30 27.33 -20.47 16.57
CA ALA A 30 27.08 -21.83 16.11
C ALA A 30 28.29 -22.33 15.28
N PRO A 31 28.69 -23.61 15.39
CA PRO A 31 29.74 -24.17 14.56
C PRO A 31 29.33 -24.10 13.09
N ALA A 32 30.21 -23.55 12.25
CA ALA A 32 30.06 -23.59 10.80
C ALA A 32 29.99 -25.05 10.33
N GLN A 33 28.90 -25.41 9.66
CA GLN A 33 28.81 -26.67 8.91
C GLN A 33 29.93 -26.70 7.85
N PRO A 34 30.64 -27.83 7.69
CA PRO A 34 31.56 -27.99 6.57
C PRO A 34 30.80 -27.90 5.24
N THR A 35 31.18 -26.96 4.40
CA THR A 35 30.78 -26.89 2.99
C THR A 35 31.22 -28.16 2.28
N GLN A 36 30.24 -28.92 1.79
CA GLN A 36 30.45 -30.08 0.93
C GLN A 36 31.19 -29.64 -0.36
N PRO A 37 32.28 -30.31 -0.78
CA PRO A 37 32.98 -29.99 -2.01
C PRO A 37 32.07 -30.12 -3.23
N ALA A 38 32.13 -29.14 -4.13
CA ALA A 38 31.47 -29.18 -5.42
C ALA A 38 31.92 -30.42 -6.22
N GLN A 39 30.96 -31.23 -6.63
CA GLN A 39 31.18 -32.40 -7.47
C GLN A 39 31.64 -31.93 -8.87
N PRO A 40 32.73 -32.46 -9.44
CA PRO A 40 33.18 -32.10 -10.78
C PRO A 40 32.12 -32.39 -11.84
N ALA A 41 31.93 -31.45 -12.76
CA ALA A 41 31.05 -31.59 -13.91
C ALA A 41 31.47 -32.81 -14.75
N GLN A 42 30.51 -33.70 -15.01
CA GLN A 42 30.70 -34.86 -15.87
C GLN A 42 30.89 -34.39 -17.33
N PRO A 43 31.86 -34.94 -18.09
CA PRO A 43 32.10 -34.56 -19.48
C PRO A 43 30.88 -34.86 -20.38
N ALA A 44 30.64 -33.95 -21.32
CA ALA A 44 29.57 -34.05 -22.32
C ALA A 44 29.67 -35.35 -23.13
N GLN A 45 28.55 -36.05 -23.23
CA GLN A 45 28.39 -37.24 -24.06
C GLN A 45 28.29 -36.84 -25.55
N PRO A 46 28.87 -37.58 -26.50
CA PRO A 46 28.90 -37.20 -27.92
C PRO A 46 27.49 -37.14 -28.52
N GLU A 47 27.26 -36.13 -29.37
CA GLU A 47 26.03 -35.95 -30.15
C GLU A 47 25.79 -37.14 -31.10
N GLN A 48 24.60 -37.70 -31.01
CA GLN A 48 24.11 -38.75 -31.90
C GLN A 48 23.66 -38.11 -33.24
N PRO A 49 23.97 -38.72 -34.41
CA PRO A 49 23.66 -38.12 -35.71
C PRO A 49 22.17 -37.86 -35.92
N ALA A 50 21.86 -36.72 -36.53
CA ALA A 50 20.51 -36.32 -36.92
C ALA A 50 19.84 -37.37 -37.83
N GLN A 51 18.64 -37.81 -37.45
CA GLN A 51 17.77 -38.59 -38.32
C GLN A 51 17.18 -37.72 -39.45
N PRO A 52 16.96 -38.27 -40.65
CA PRO A 52 16.39 -37.54 -41.78
C PRO A 52 14.95 -37.08 -41.49
N ALA A 53 14.61 -35.88 -41.97
CA ALA A 53 13.27 -35.31 -41.92
C ALA A 53 12.22 -36.25 -42.56
N GLN A 54 11.14 -36.52 -41.83
CA GLN A 54 9.94 -37.13 -42.39
C GLN A 54 9.14 -36.09 -43.20
N PRO A 55 8.48 -36.50 -44.30
CA PRO A 55 7.70 -35.60 -45.14
C PRO A 55 6.43 -35.09 -44.42
N GLU A 56 6.07 -33.84 -44.75
CA GLU A 56 4.94 -33.10 -44.23
C GLU A 56 3.63 -33.90 -44.34
N SER A 57 2.95 -34.06 -43.20
CA SER A 57 1.60 -34.60 -43.14
C SER A 57 0.60 -33.49 -43.45
N THR A 58 -0.01 -33.63 -44.62
CA THR A 58 -1.29 -33.11 -45.10
C THR A 58 -2.17 -32.41 -44.06
N THR A 59 -2.51 -31.16 -44.37
CA THR A 59 -3.59 -30.33 -43.81
C THR A 59 -4.90 -31.11 -43.64
N ALA A 60 -5.42 -31.15 -42.42
CA ALA A 60 -6.78 -31.60 -42.14
C ALA A 60 -7.79 -30.51 -42.57
N PRO A 61 -8.99 -30.86 -43.09
CA PRO A 61 -9.97 -29.87 -43.51
C PRO A 61 -10.51 -29.08 -42.31
N GLU A 62 -10.59 -27.75 -42.44
CA GLU A 62 -11.23 -26.87 -41.47
C GLU A 62 -12.69 -27.27 -41.26
N GLN A 63 -13.03 -27.58 -40.01
CA GLN A 63 -14.41 -27.76 -39.57
C GLN A 63 -15.11 -26.39 -39.55
N PRO A 64 -16.33 -26.24 -40.08
CA PRO A 64 -17.04 -24.96 -40.07
C PRO A 64 -17.22 -24.46 -38.64
N SER A 65 -16.71 -23.26 -38.36
CA SER A 65 -16.83 -22.59 -37.08
C SER A 65 -18.30 -22.24 -36.79
N GLN A 66 -18.76 -22.64 -35.61
CA GLN A 66 -20.08 -22.35 -35.07
C GLN A 66 -20.21 -20.82 -34.83
N PRO A 67 -21.38 -20.20 -35.07
CA PRO A 67 -21.55 -18.75 -34.88
C PRO A 67 -21.24 -18.35 -33.43
N ALA A 68 -20.37 -17.36 -33.26
CA ALA A 68 -20.01 -16.81 -31.96
C ALA A 68 -21.26 -16.28 -31.23
N GLN A 69 -21.50 -16.82 -30.04
CA GLN A 69 -22.54 -16.33 -29.14
C GLN A 69 -22.23 -14.88 -28.74
N PRO A 70 -23.23 -13.97 -28.66
CA PRO A 70 -22.97 -12.57 -28.28
C PRO A 70 -22.31 -12.51 -26.90
N ALA A 71 -21.15 -11.86 -26.81
CA ALA A 71 -20.46 -11.65 -25.55
C ALA A 71 -21.38 -10.93 -24.57
N GLN A 72 -21.62 -11.52 -23.40
CA GLN A 72 -22.26 -10.80 -22.31
C GLN A 72 -21.37 -9.61 -21.93
N PRO A 73 -21.94 -8.42 -21.66
CA PRO A 73 -21.14 -7.29 -21.21
C PRO A 73 -20.45 -7.66 -19.89
N GLU A 74 -19.13 -7.59 -19.88
CA GLU A 74 -18.30 -7.76 -18.69
C GLU A 74 -18.78 -6.80 -17.58
N PRO A 75 -18.89 -7.26 -16.33
CA PRO A 75 -19.30 -6.40 -15.23
C PRO A 75 -18.30 -5.23 -15.11
N LYS A 76 -18.81 -3.99 -15.12
CA LYS A 76 -17.99 -2.80 -14.83
C LYS A 76 -17.40 -2.95 -13.43
N LYS A 77 -16.07 -3.01 -13.32
CA LYS A 77 -15.36 -3.00 -12.04
C LYS A 77 -15.70 -1.67 -11.32
N SER A 78 -16.34 -1.76 -10.16
CA SER A 78 -16.57 -0.62 -9.28
C SER A 78 -15.31 -0.41 -8.45
N TYR A 79 -14.64 0.74 -8.62
CA TYR A 79 -13.46 1.07 -7.82
C TYR A 79 -13.86 1.65 -6.45
N LYS A 80 -13.03 1.38 -5.44
CA LYS A 80 -13.17 1.94 -4.09
C LYS A 80 -12.01 2.89 -3.81
N ILE A 81 -12.32 4.16 -3.57
CA ILE A 81 -11.35 5.23 -3.44
C ILE A 81 -11.33 5.75 -2.01
N GLY A 82 -10.13 5.95 -1.46
CA GLY A 82 -9.93 6.60 -0.17
C GLY A 82 -9.79 8.12 -0.31
N PHE A 83 -10.41 8.86 0.61
CA PHE A 83 -10.12 10.27 0.86
C PHE A 83 -9.67 10.48 2.31
N LEU A 84 -8.46 10.99 2.51
CA LEU A 84 -7.98 11.42 3.82
C LEU A 84 -7.77 12.93 3.84
N ALA A 85 -8.66 13.66 4.52
CA ALA A 85 -8.57 15.11 4.63
C ALA A 85 -7.38 15.57 5.52
N GLY A 86 -7.09 16.87 5.50
CA GLY A 86 -6.09 17.46 6.40
C GLY A 86 -6.60 17.64 7.83
N VAL A 87 -7.80 18.21 7.98
CA VAL A 87 -8.43 18.48 9.29
C VAL A 87 -9.95 18.69 9.15
N GLN A 88 -10.67 18.76 10.27
CA GLN A 88 -12.07 19.20 10.31
C GLN A 88 -12.21 20.70 10.02
N ASP A 89 -12.30 21.05 8.74
CA ASP A 89 -12.48 22.43 8.26
C ASP A 89 -13.54 22.50 7.13
N PRO A 90 -14.35 23.58 7.02
CA PRO A 90 -15.34 23.74 5.95
C PRO A 90 -14.80 23.58 4.52
N PHE A 91 -13.53 23.89 4.28
CA PHE A 91 -12.83 23.63 3.02
C PHE A 91 -12.84 22.13 2.69
N TYR A 92 -12.39 21.28 3.61
CA TYR A 92 -12.37 19.83 3.42
C TYR A 92 -13.75 19.20 3.37
N PHE A 93 -14.76 19.76 4.04
CA PHE A 93 -16.15 19.31 3.87
C PHE A 93 -16.69 19.61 2.47
N THR A 94 -16.27 20.72 1.87
CA THR A 94 -16.63 21.05 0.49
C THR A 94 -15.92 20.14 -0.50
N MET A 95 -14.63 19.86 -0.28
CA MET A 95 -13.88 18.87 -1.04
C MET A 95 -14.52 17.47 -0.94
N GLN A 96 -14.90 17.03 0.27
CA GLN A 96 -15.60 15.77 0.50
C GLN A 96 -16.89 15.69 -0.33
N ARG A 97 -17.71 16.74 -0.32
CA ARG A 97 -18.96 16.78 -1.12
C ARG A 97 -18.68 16.64 -2.61
N GLY A 98 -17.65 17.32 -3.12
CA GLY A 98 -17.22 17.17 -4.52
C GLY A 98 -16.78 15.76 -4.86
N ALA A 99 -15.96 15.15 -3.99
CA ALA A 99 -15.52 13.76 -4.14
C ALA A 99 -16.68 12.76 -4.08
N GLN A 100 -17.65 12.97 -3.19
CA GLN A 100 -18.86 12.14 -3.09
C GLN A 100 -19.73 12.24 -4.35
N GLN A 101 -19.90 13.45 -4.89
CA GLN A 101 -20.64 13.65 -6.13
C GLN A 101 -19.95 12.93 -7.30
N ALA A 102 -18.63 13.12 -7.46
CA ALA A 102 -17.87 12.44 -8.50
C ALA A 102 -17.91 10.90 -8.35
N ALA A 103 -17.82 10.39 -7.12
CA ALA A 103 -17.96 8.96 -6.87
C ALA A 103 -19.35 8.44 -7.27
N ALA A 104 -20.42 9.17 -6.96
CA ALA A 104 -21.77 8.81 -7.38
C ALA A 104 -21.94 8.80 -8.91
N ASP A 105 -21.44 9.84 -9.59
CA ASP A 105 -21.54 9.98 -11.05
C ASP A 105 -20.77 8.87 -11.80
N LEU A 106 -19.66 8.42 -11.21
CA LEU A 106 -18.78 7.39 -11.78
C LEU A 106 -19.13 5.97 -11.29
N GLY A 107 -20.07 5.82 -10.35
CA GLY A 107 -20.41 4.53 -9.75
C GLY A 107 -19.26 3.93 -8.93
N LEU A 108 -18.53 4.77 -8.19
CA LEU A 108 -17.43 4.40 -7.30
C LEU A 108 -17.88 4.42 -5.84
N GLU A 109 -17.13 3.72 -5.00
CA GLU A 109 -17.27 3.83 -3.55
C GLU A 109 -16.22 4.79 -2.99
N LEU A 110 -16.62 5.66 -2.05
CA LEU A 110 -15.71 6.60 -1.38
C LEU A 110 -15.61 6.28 0.12
N VAL A 111 -14.40 6.05 0.61
CA VAL A 111 -14.09 5.88 2.03
C VAL A 111 -13.41 7.15 2.54
N VAL A 112 -14.03 7.85 3.49
CA VAL A 112 -13.53 9.14 3.98
C VAL A 112 -13.00 9.01 5.41
N GLN A 113 -11.85 9.61 5.69
CA GLN A 113 -11.30 9.83 7.03
C GLN A 113 -10.90 11.30 7.19
N ILE A 114 -11.13 11.88 8.37
CA ILE A 114 -10.84 13.28 8.66
C ILE A 114 -10.13 13.39 10.01
N PRO A 115 -8.86 13.82 10.05
CA PRO A 115 -8.13 14.02 11.29
C PRO A 115 -8.77 15.11 12.18
N PRO A 116 -8.72 14.94 13.52
CA PRO A 116 -9.22 15.97 14.44
C PRO A 116 -8.33 17.21 14.47
N LYS A 117 -7.05 17.11 14.08
CA LYS A 117 -6.07 18.19 14.10
C LYS A 117 -5.12 18.08 12.90
N TRP A 118 -4.56 19.22 12.52
CA TRP A 118 -3.51 19.33 11.52
C TRP A 118 -2.15 18.93 12.10
N ASN A 119 -1.85 17.63 12.16
CA ASN A 119 -0.51 17.14 12.51
C ASN A 119 -0.29 15.67 12.09
N VAL A 120 0.99 15.31 11.94
CA VAL A 120 1.42 13.96 11.50
C VAL A 120 0.94 12.86 12.45
N THR A 121 0.93 13.12 13.76
CA THR A 121 0.55 12.14 14.80
C THR A 121 -0.91 11.72 14.70
N ASP A 122 -1.80 12.64 14.32
CA ASP A 122 -3.23 12.38 14.14
C ASP A 122 -3.55 11.84 12.73
N GLN A 123 -2.82 12.26 11.69
CA GLN A 123 -3.08 11.81 10.31
C GLN A 123 -2.53 10.40 10.02
N THR A 124 -1.33 10.07 10.53
CA THR A 124 -0.64 8.80 10.20
C THR A 124 -1.46 7.55 10.58
N PRO A 125 -2.07 7.44 11.78
CA PRO A 125 -2.88 6.27 12.13
C PRO A 125 -4.10 6.09 11.23
N MET A 126 -4.68 7.19 10.72
CA MET A 126 -5.81 7.12 9.79
C MET A 126 -5.36 6.63 8.41
N LEU A 127 -4.21 7.09 7.93
CA LEU A 127 -3.58 6.56 6.72
C LEU A 127 -3.30 5.06 6.85
N ASP A 128 -2.64 4.64 7.94
CA ASP A 128 -2.34 3.23 8.21
C ASP A 128 -3.63 2.39 8.25
N ALA A 129 -4.70 2.91 8.88
CA ALA A 129 -5.99 2.23 8.93
C ALA A 129 -6.64 2.08 7.55
N MET A 130 -6.53 3.09 6.68
CA MET A 130 -7.05 3.03 5.30
C MET A 130 -6.28 2.04 4.45
N VAL A 131 -4.95 2.04 4.53
CA VAL A 131 -4.08 1.07 3.85
C VAL A 131 -4.38 -0.36 4.34
N ALA A 132 -4.50 -0.55 5.66
CA ALA A 132 -4.76 -1.85 6.27
C ALA A 132 -6.11 -2.46 5.88
N ARG A 133 -7.05 -1.68 5.33
CA ARG A 133 -8.29 -2.25 4.76
C ARG A 133 -7.99 -3.22 3.62
N GLY A 134 -6.94 -2.96 2.83
CA GLY A 134 -6.54 -3.79 1.69
C GLY A 134 -7.55 -3.81 0.53
N ASP A 135 -8.62 -3.00 0.58
CA ASP A 135 -9.72 -2.99 -0.38
C ASP A 135 -9.84 -1.67 -1.16
N LEU A 136 -8.91 -0.73 -0.96
CA LEU A 136 -8.87 0.53 -1.70
C LEU A 136 -8.07 0.35 -3.00
N ASP A 137 -8.61 0.84 -4.11
CA ASP A 137 -7.93 0.85 -5.41
C ASP A 137 -7.04 2.08 -5.60
N ALA A 138 -7.32 3.19 -4.88
CA ALA A 138 -6.48 4.39 -4.82
C ALA A 138 -6.79 5.22 -3.56
N LEU A 139 -5.87 6.09 -3.18
CA LEU A 139 -6.02 7.06 -2.10
C LEU A 139 -5.66 8.46 -2.60
N PHE A 140 -6.51 9.44 -2.30
CA PHE A 140 -6.11 10.84 -2.36
C PHE A 140 -6.19 11.49 -0.99
N LEU A 141 -5.24 12.37 -0.67
CA LEU A 141 -5.15 12.99 0.64
C LEU A 141 -4.52 14.38 0.62
N ALA A 142 -4.79 15.18 1.65
CA ALA A 142 -4.08 16.43 1.92
C ALA A 142 -3.02 16.19 3.02
N PRO A 143 -1.73 15.99 2.70
CA PRO A 143 -0.69 15.78 3.71
C PRO A 143 -0.54 17.00 4.62
N VAL A 144 -0.49 16.78 5.92
CA VAL A 144 -0.42 17.87 6.92
C VAL A 144 1.01 18.39 7.17
N ASP A 145 2.03 17.72 6.66
CA ASP A 145 3.42 18.16 6.74
C ASP A 145 4.19 17.64 5.52
N LYS A 146 4.96 18.52 4.87
CA LYS A 146 5.64 18.19 3.60
C LYS A 146 6.80 17.21 3.75
N GLU A 147 7.42 17.12 4.93
CA GLU A 147 8.54 16.20 5.19
C GLU A 147 8.08 15.00 6.03
N GLY A 148 7.35 15.29 7.11
CA GLY A 148 6.89 14.30 8.09
C GLY A 148 5.92 13.28 7.52
N MET A 149 5.21 13.60 6.43
CA MET A 149 4.32 12.66 5.74
C MET A 149 5.00 11.85 4.63
N ILE A 150 6.26 12.12 4.27
CA ILE A 150 6.97 11.39 3.20
C ILE A 150 7.06 9.90 3.55
N ALA A 151 7.62 9.56 4.71
CA ALA A 151 7.82 8.15 5.09
C ALA A 151 6.50 7.38 5.29
N PRO A 152 5.46 7.92 5.97
CA PRO A 152 4.14 7.29 6.02
C PRO A 152 3.54 7.03 4.63
N LEU A 153 3.62 8.00 3.72
CA LEU A 153 3.05 7.87 2.38
C LEU A 153 3.86 6.96 1.47
N GLN A 154 5.18 6.94 1.61
CA GLN A 154 6.02 5.99 0.89
C GLN A 154 5.66 4.55 1.28
N LYS A 155 5.51 4.27 2.59
CA LYS A 155 5.06 2.97 3.08
C LYS A 155 3.69 2.57 2.52
N ALA A 156 2.76 3.53 2.44
CA ALA A 156 1.45 3.30 1.83
C ALA A 156 1.57 2.99 0.33
N ASN A 157 2.40 3.72 -0.42
CA ASN A 157 2.64 3.46 -1.84
C ASN A 157 3.29 2.10 -2.09
N GLU A 158 4.27 1.71 -1.26
CA GLU A 158 4.96 0.41 -1.33
C GLU A 158 4.01 -0.78 -1.09
N SER A 159 2.84 -0.56 -0.46
CA SER A 159 1.78 -1.58 -0.38
C SER A 159 1.04 -1.82 -1.70
N GLY A 160 1.35 -1.04 -2.74
CA GLY A 160 0.69 -1.06 -4.04
C GLY A 160 -0.51 -0.13 -4.15
N LEU A 161 -0.82 0.67 -3.13
CA LEU A 161 -1.90 1.64 -3.14
C LEU A 161 -1.45 2.93 -3.85
N PRO A 162 -2.00 3.28 -5.02
CA PRO A 162 -1.64 4.51 -5.71
C PRO A 162 -2.12 5.74 -4.93
N ILE A 163 -1.26 6.76 -4.85
CA ILE A 163 -1.48 7.96 -4.03
C ILE A 163 -1.53 9.21 -4.91
N ILE A 164 -2.47 10.11 -4.63
CA ILE A 164 -2.56 11.47 -5.15
C ILE A 164 -2.56 12.45 -3.97
N THR A 165 -1.80 13.54 -4.05
CA THR A 165 -1.94 14.61 -3.04
C THR A 165 -2.89 15.69 -3.56
N VAL A 166 -3.74 16.20 -2.67
CA VAL A 166 -4.68 17.27 -2.96
C VAL A 166 -4.47 18.42 -1.98
N ASP A 167 -4.66 19.66 -2.43
CA ASP A 167 -4.51 20.91 -1.65
C ASP A 167 -3.09 21.19 -1.16
N THR A 168 -2.45 20.24 -0.49
CA THR A 168 -1.04 20.28 -0.07
C THR A 168 -0.21 19.18 -0.73
N PHE A 169 1.10 19.28 -0.59
CA PHE A 169 2.08 18.37 -1.19
C PHE A 169 3.13 17.91 -0.18
N ILE A 170 3.90 16.89 -0.56
CA ILE A 170 5.12 16.45 0.13
C ILE A 170 6.37 16.79 -0.70
N GLY A 171 7.52 16.92 -0.05
CA GLY A 171 8.74 17.38 -0.70
C GLY A 171 8.58 18.79 -1.29
N ASP A 172 8.86 18.93 -2.58
CA ASP A 172 8.72 20.17 -3.35
C ASP A 172 7.45 20.21 -4.23
N GLY A 173 6.65 19.13 -4.25
CA GLY A 173 5.45 19.02 -5.06
C GLY A 173 5.68 18.76 -6.55
N ASP A 174 6.93 18.66 -7.03
CA ASP A 174 7.24 18.21 -8.39
C ASP A 174 7.43 16.69 -8.40
N TYR A 175 6.32 15.96 -8.58
CA TYR A 175 6.36 14.50 -8.60
C TYR A 175 6.91 13.90 -9.91
N VAL A 176 7.34 14.72 -10.87
CA VAL A 176 7.93 14.26 -12.13
C VAL A 176 9.45 14.40 -12.10
N ASN A 177 9.97 15.56 -11.70
CA ASN A 177 11.40 15.87 -11.72
C ASN A 177 12.00 16.09 -10.32
N GLY A 178 11.17 16.20 -9.28
CA GLY A 178 11.61 16.42 -7.90
C GLY A 178 12.18 15.16 -7.24
N PRO A 179 12.64 15.29 -5.99
CA PRO A 179 13.24 14.19 -5.24
C PRO A 179 12.23 13.14 -4.78
N ILE A 180 10.94 13.50 -4.72
CA ILE A 180 9.85 12.62 -4.33
C ILE A 180 8.91 12.45 -5.53
N THR A 181 8.81 11.24 -6.08
CA THR A 181 8.11 11.00 -7.35
C THR A 181 7.03 9.92 -7.28
N PHE A 182 6.80 9.35 -6.10
CA PHE A 182 5.85 8.24 -5.94
C PHE A 182 4.37 8.64 -5.96
N PRO A 183 3.94 9.85 -5.51
CA PRO A 183 2.56 10.26 -5.73
C PRO A 183 2.32 10.53 -7.23
N LEU A 184 1.17 10.12 -7.74
CA LEU A 184 0.86 10.19 -9.17
C LEU A 184 0.57 11.62 -9.66
N SER A 185 0.09 12.49 -8.77
CA SER A 185 -0.32 13.84 -9.11
C SER A 185 -0.43 14.70 -7.85
N PHE A 186 -0.27 16.01 -8.04
CA PHE A 186 -0.62 17.04 -7.08
C PHE A 186 -1.76 17.88 -7.66
N ILE A 187 -2.91 17.92 -6.99
CA ILE A 187 -4.10 18.66 -7.43
C ILE A 187 -4.41 19.74 -6.39
N ALA A 188 -4.12 21.00 -6.72
CA ALA A 188 -4.41 22.14 -5.85
C ALA A 188 -4.69 23.41 -6.66
N SER A 189 -5.10 24.45 -5.93
CA SER A 189 -5.05 25.82 -6.43
C SER A 189 -3.60 26.26 -6.68
N ASP A 190 -3.43 27.25 -7.55
CA ASP A 190 -2.18 28.01 -7.60
C ASP A 190 -2.11 28.96 -6.40
N ASN A 191 -1.43 28.50 -5.34
CA ASN A 191 -1.33 29.23 -4.08
C ASN A 191 -0.35 30.42 -4.17
N GLU A 192 0.59 30.43 -5.12
CA GLU A 192 1.46 31.59 -5.35
C GLU A 192 0.65 32.70 -6.03
N LEU A 193 -0.03 32.38 -7.13
CA LEU A 193 -0.92 33.31 -7.83
C LEU A 193 -2.03 33.84 -6.92
N GLY A 194 -2.63 32.97 -6.09
CA GLY A 194 -3.65 33.37 -5.12
C GLY A 194 -3.14 34.34 -4.03
N GLY A 195 -1.82 34.40 -3.83
CA GLY A 195 -1.17 35.31 -2.88
C GLY A 195 -0.66 36.63 -3.50
N GLU A 196 -0.73 36.78 -4.82
CA GLU A 196 -0.39 38.03 -5.49
C GLU A 196 -1.41 39.14 -5.15
N ILE A 197 -0.92 40.35 -4.85
CA ILE A 197 -1.72 41.54 -4.48
C ILE A 197 -1.52 42.71 -5.43
#